data_AF-A0A6P0YED5-F1
#
_entry.id   AF-A0A6P0YED5-F1
#
_cell.length_a   1.000
_cell.length_b   1.000
_cell.length_c   1.000
_cell.angle_alpha   90.00
_cell.angle_beta   90.00
_cell.angle_gamma   90.00
#
_symmetry.space_group_name_H-M   'P 1'
#
loop_
_entity.id
_entity.type
_entity.pdbx_description
1 polymer ?
#
loop_
_entity_poly.entity_id
_entity_poly.type
_entity_poly.pdbx_seq_one_letter_code
_entity_poly.pdbx_strand_id
1 'polypeptide(L)' 'MYLAISSFTYNNIFSESIGKLVINNLHKKLLVVDLEKVEVLQLIPQRPIEK' A
#
# COMPACT_ATOMS: atom_id res chain seq x y z
N MET A 1 -5.87 -0.07 -11.93
CA MET A 1 -5.61 -1.36 -11.25
C MET A 1 -4.95 -1.07 -9.92
N TYR A 2 -5.47 -1.65 -8.84
CA TYR A 2 -4.96 -1.44 -7.47
C TYR A 2 -4.27 -2.72 -6.98
N LEU A 3 -3.21 -2.57 -6.20
CA LEU A 3 -2.64 -3.65 -5.41
C LEU A 3 -3.32 -3.65 -4.04
N ALA A 4 -4.19 -4.62 -3.81
CA ALA A 4 -4.85 -4.79 -2.51
C ALA A 4 -3.91 -5.52 -1.55
N ILE A 5 -3.72 -4.96 -0.35
CA ILE A 5 -2.90 -5.55 0.71
C ILE A 5 -3.63 -5.47 2.05
N SER A 6 -3.46 -6.47 2.90
CA SER A 6 -4.06 -6.44 4.23
C SER A 6 -3.47 -5.34 5.11
N SER A 7 -4.27 -4.80 6.03
CA SER A 7 -3.84 -3.84 7.05
C SER A 7 -2.67 -4.38 7.88
N PHE A 8 -2.70 -5.68 8.21
CA PHE A 8 -1.62 -6.38 8.90
C PHE A 8 -0.31 -6.33 8.11
N THR A 9 -0.34 -6.70 6.82
CA THR A 9 0.84 -6.65 5.94
C THR A 9 1.35 -5.22 5.77
N TYR A 10 0.43 -4.26 5.64
CA TYR A 10 0.81 -2.85 5.51
C TYR A 10 1.55 -2.36 6.76
N ASN A 11 0.98 -2.61 7.94
CA ASN A 11 1.51 -2.11 9.20
C ASN A 11 2.86 -2.76 9.56
N ASN A 12 3.04 -4.05 9.28
CA ASN A 12 4.24 -4.78 9.68
C ASN A 12 5.40 -4.72 8.68
N ILE A 13 5.12 -4.48 7.39
CA ILE A 13 6.16 -4.50 6.35
C ILE A 13 6.29 -3.14 5.69
N PHE A 14 5.15 -2.56 5.28
CA PHE A 14 5.14 -1.42 4.38
C PHE A 14 5.07 -0.06 5.07
N SER A 15 4.80 -0.02 6.38
CA SER A 15 4.80 1.20 7.19
C SER A 15 6.22 1.70 7.49
N GLU A 16 7.21 0.79 7.47
CA GLU A 16 8.62 1.08 7.69
C GLU A 16 9.26 1.81 6.51
N SER A 17 10.41 2.46 6.76
CA SER A 17 11.12 3.27 5.75
C SER A 17 11.46 2.47 4.48
N ILE A 18 11.93 1.23 4.62
CA ILE A 18 12.25 0.34 3.48
C ILE A 18 10.97 -0.08 2.77
N GLY A 19 9.92 -0.44 3.52
CA GLY A 19 8.62 -0.80 2.96
C GLY A 19 8.00 0.31 2.12
N LYS A 20 8.06 1.56 2.61
CA LYS A 20 7.63 2.75 1.86
C LYS A 20 8.45 2.95 0.59
N LEU A 21 9.77 2.70 0.63
CA LEU A 21 10.61 2.77 -0.57
C LEU A 21 10.19 1.72 -1.61
N VAL A 22 9.90 0.49 -1.21
CA VAL A 22 9.42 -0.56 -2.12
C VAL A 22 8.08 -0.16 -2.76
N ILE A 23 7.13 0.35 -1.97
CA ILE A 23 5.86 0.87 -2.48
C ILE A 23 6.06 1.96 -3.52
N ASN A 24 6.96 2.89 -3.23
CA ASN A 24 7.25 3.99 -4.15
C ASN A 24 7.82 3.48 -5.49
N ASN A 25 8.63 2.42 -5.46
CA ASN A 25 9.22 1.79 -6.66
C ASN A 25 8.24 0.88 -7.42
N LEU A 26 7.17 0.38 -6.79
CA LEU A 26 6.20 -0.52 -7.45
C LEU A 26 5.33 0.18 -8.49
N HIS A 27 5.28 1.53 -8.48
CA HIS A 27 4.52 2.35 -9.43
C HIS A 27 3.05 1.90 -9.57
N LYS A 28 2.42 1.49 -8.46
CA LYS A 28 1.02 1.03 -8.41
C LYS A 28 0.25 1.80 -7.35
N LYS A 29 -1.06 1.97 -7.59
CA LYS A 29 -1.99 2.43 -6.55
C LYS A 29 -2.20 1.29 -5.55
N LEU A 30 -2.12 1.57 -4.25
CA LEU A 30 -2.38 0.56 -3.22
C LEU A 30 -3.74 0.77 -2.58
N LEU A 31 -4.34 -0.35 -2.19
CA LEU A 31 -5.58 -0.45 -1.44
C LEU A 31 -5.28 -1.23 -0.17
N VAL A 32 -5.38 -0.58 1.00
CA VAL A 32 -5.23 -1.26 2.29
C VAL A 32 -6.60 -1.71 2.75
N VAL A 33 -6.74 -3.02 2.99
CA VAL A 33 -8.01 -3.66 3.38
C VAL A 33 -7.91 -4.26 4.77
N ASP A 34 -8.98 -4.12 5.55
CA ASP A 34 -9.18 -4.91 6.75
C ASP A 34 -9.84 -6.23 6.35
N LEU A 35 -9.14 -7.35 6.57
CA LEU A 35 -9.65 -8.67 6.22
C LEU A 35 -10.62 -9.23 7.27
N GLU A 36 -10.58 -8.74 8.51
CA GLU A 36 -11.50 -9.17 9.58
C GLU A 36 -12.86 -8.49 9.41
N LYS A 37 -12.86 -7.20 9.07
CA LYS A 37 -14.08 -6.41 8.86
C LYS A 37 -14.56 -6.37 7.40
N VAL A 38 -13.74 -6.89 6.47
CA VAL A 38 -14.03 -6.92 5.02
C VAL A 38 -14.30 -5.50 4.48
N GLU A 39 -13.47 -4.54 4.89
CA GLU A 39 -13.64 -3.13 4.53
C GLU A 39 -12.34 -2.49 4.00
N VAL A 40 -12.49 -1.42 3.24
CA VAL A 40 -11.37 -0.62 2.76
C VAL A 40 -11.00 0.41 3.83
N LEU A 41 -9.76 0.36 4.30
CA LEU A 41 -9.27 1.32 5.28
C LEU A 41 -8.61 2.54 4.62
N GLN A 42 -7.82 2.31 3.56
CA GLN A 42 -7.01 3.37 2.97
C GLN A 42 -6.73 3.15 1.48
N LEU A 43 -6.70 4.26 0.74
CA LEU A 43 -6.27 4.33 -0.65
C LEU A 43 -4.96 5.12 -0.71
N ILE A 44 -3.90 4.50 -1.24
CA ILE A 44 -2.60 5.17 -1.44
C ILE A 44 -2.42 5.41 -2.94
N PRO A 45 -2.39 6.68 -3.37
CA PRO A 45 -2.19 7.01 -4.77
C PRO A 45 -0.76 6.68 -5.19
N GLN A 46 -0.60 6.34 -6.48
CA GLN A 46 0.71 6.18 -7.08
C GLN A 46 1.45 7.52 -7.10
N ARG A 47 2.72 7.53 -6.69
CA ARG A 47 3.57 8.71 -6.85
C ARG A 47 3.97 8.91 -8.32
N PRO A 48 4.07 10.16 -8.80
CA PRO A 48 4.61 10.43 -10.12
C PRO A 48 6.01 9.85 -10.24
N ILE A 49 6.31 9.23 -11.37
CA ILE A 49 7.67 8.82 -11.72
C ILE A 49 8.41 10.11 -12.06
N GLU A 50 9.36 10.53 -11.22
CA GLU A 50 10.30 11.60 -11.60
C GLU A 50 11.11 11.07 -12.79
N LYS A 51 11.07 11.81 -13.91
CA LYS A 51 11.71 11.46 -15.17
C LYS A 51 13.21 11.74 -15.15
#